data_AF-A0A7S3ES00-F1
#
_entry.id   AF-A0A7S3ES00-F1
#
_cell.length_a   1.000
_cell.length_b   1.000
_cell.length_c   1.000
_cell.angle_alpha   90.00
_cell.angle_beta   90.00
_cell.angle_gamma   90.00
#
_symmetry.space_group_name_H-M   'P 1'
#
loop_
_entity.id
_entity.type
_entity.pdbx_description
1 polymer ?
#
loop_
_entity_poly.entity_id
_entity_poly.type
_entity_poly.pdbx_seq_one_letter_code
_entity_poly.pdbx_strand_id
1 'polypeptide(L)'
;DFDQTAEGLNVQMLAWLRLSFANAEELDAISSPHEDCERPLSPPSSKSTTERQVVHALLATLEQVLGRYDYSVEEDEQILLAGRRQQSLPPRTELAVTYRKLCKQVLLRTRDFVSEHWKNFQRSRGQKSLGQPTADDAAAGTAPKRKRRKTKRKK
;
A
#
# COMPACT_ATOMS: atom_id res chain seq x y z
N ASP A 1 -8.20 11.26 23.47
CA ASP A 1 -6.88 11.00 22.90
C ASP A 1 -7.00 10.60 21.45
N PHE A 2 -6.30 11.30 20.55
CA PHE A 2 -5.95 10.72 19.26
C PHE A 2 -4.79 9.79 19.54
N ASP A 3 -5.09 8.50 19.71
CA ASP A 3 -4.06 7.51 19.94
C ASP A 3 -3.18 7.42 18.69
N GLN A 4 -2.01 8.03 18.78
CA GLN A 4 -1.03 8.10 17.69
C GLN A 4 -0.37 6.73 17.42
N THR A 5 -0.71 5.72 18.22
CA THR A 5 -0.17 4.36 18.20
C THR A 5 -1.03 3.38 17.41
N ALA A 6 -2.16 3.81 16.81
CA ALA A 6 -2.94 2.95 15.92
C ALA A 6 -2.11 2.62 14.67
N GLU A 7 -1.32 1.55 14.77
CA GLU A 7 -0.46 1.01 13.72
C GLU A 7 -1.32 0.31 12.68
N GLY A 8 -1.83 1.08 11.72
CA GLY A 8 -2.34 0.53 10.47
C GLY A 8 -3.62 1.13 9.94
N LEU A 9 -3.93 0.78 8.70
CA LEU A 9 -5.21 1.09 8.08
C LEU A 9 -6.33 0.29 8.74
N ASN A 10 -7.48 0.93 8.93
CA ASN A 10 -8.68 0.25 9.39
C ASN A 10 -9.08 -0.83 8.36
N VAL A 11 -8.95 -2.11 8.75
CA VAL A 11 -9.21 -3.26 7.89
C VAL A 11 -10.65 -3.31 7.40
N GLN A 12 -11.61 -2.92 8.25
CA GLN A 12 -13.03 -2.87 7.88
C GLN A 12 -13.27 -1.79 6.81
N MET A 13 -12.65 -0.61 6.95
CA MET A 13 -12.75 0.44 5.93
C MET A 13 -12.20 -0.04 4.58
N LEU A 14 -11.07 -0.74 4.58
CA LEU A 14 -10.50 -1.30 3.36
C LEU A 14 -11.38 -2.38 2.74
N ALA A 15 -12.01 -3.24 3.55
CA ALA A 15 -12.96 -4.24 3.07
C ALA A 15 -14.15 -3.57 2.36
N TRP A 16 -14.72 -2.52 2.94
CA TRP A 16 -15.80 -1.74 2.31
C TRP A 16 -15.37 -1.07 1.01
N LEU A 17 -14.17 -0.50 0.97
CA LEU A 17 -13.63 0.09 -0.26
C LEU A 17 -13.43 -0.97 -1.35
N ARG A 18 -12.90 -2.14 -1.00
CA ARG A 18 -12.72 -3.24 -1.95
C ARG A 18 -14.05 -3.70 -2.54
N LEU A 19 -15.07 -3.89 -1.70
CA LEU A 19 -16.42 -4.21 -2.16
C LEU A 19 -16.98 -3.14 -3.09
N SER A 20 -16.70 -1.86 -2.83
CA SER A 20 -17.20 -0.73 -3.64
C SER A 20 -16.56 -0.65 -5.02
N PHE A 21 -15.33 -1.16 -5.19
CA PHE A 21 -14.59 -1.14 -6.45
C PHE A 21 -14.50 -2.52 -7.13
N ALA A 22 -15.02 -3.57 -6.49
CA ALA A 22 -14.98 -4.93 -7.02
C ALA A 22 -15.77 -5.02 -8.34
N ASN A 23 -15.22 -5.76 -9.30
CA ASN A 23 -15.95 -6.11 -10.51
C ASN A 23 -16.89 -7.32 -10.27
N ALA A 24 -17.77 -7.61 -11.23
CA ALA A 24 -18.76 -8.68 -11.08
C ALA A 24 -18.13 -10.06 -10.80
N GLU A 25 -17.02 -10.40 -11.46
CA GLU A 25 -16.33 -11.69 -11.26
C GLU A 25 -15.75 -11.81 -9.85
N GLU A 26 -15.24 -10.70 -9.30
CA GLU A 26 -14.74 -10.66 -7.92
C GLU A 26 -15.86 -10.75 -6.89
N LEU A 27 -17.00 -10.10 -7.15
CA LEU A 27 -18.17 -10.18 -6.28
C LEU A 27 -18.74 -11.59 -6.23
N ASP A 28 -18.81 -12.27 -7.38
CA ASP A 28 -19.28 -13.66 -7.46
C ASP A 28 -18.33 -14.66 -6.78
N ALA A 29 -17.05 -14.32 -6.66
CA ALA A 29 -16.05 -15.15 -5.97
C ALA A 29 -16.05 -14.97 -4.44
N ILE A 30 -16.67 -13.92 -3.92
CA ILE A 30 -16.77 -13.66 -2.48
C ILE A 30 -17.80 -14.61 -1.88
N SER A 31 -17.34 -15.49 -0.99
CA SER A 31 -18.22 -16.41 -0.26
C SER A 31 -18.52 -15.88 1.15
N SER A 32 -17.57 -15.18 1.76
CA SER A 32 -17.68 -14.53 3.06
C SER A 32 -17.18 -13.08 2.96
N PRO A 33 -18.08 -12.08 2.86
CA PRO A 33 -17.68 -10.68 2.67
C PRO A 33 -16.76 -10.17 3.77
N HIS A 34 -16.90 -10.71 4.99
CA HIS A 34 -16.16 -10.24 6.15
C HIS A 34 -14.72 -10.75 6.22
N GLU A 35 -14.43 -11.92 5.64
CA GLU A 35 -13.10 -12.55 5.68
C GLU A 35 -12.36 -12.37 4.35
N ASP A 36 -13.06 -12.52 3.23
CA ASP A 36 -12.48 -12.45 1.89
C ASP A 36 -12.02 -11.02 1.53
N CYS A 37 -12.68 -10.00 2.10
CA CYS A 37 -12.40 -8.60 1.81
C CYS A 37 -11.35 -7.96 2.74
N GLU A 38 -10.91 -8.65 3.81
CA GLU A 38 -9.82 -8.16 4.66
C GLU A 38 -8.50 -8.13 3.91
N ARG A 39 -8.37 -9.00 2.91
CA ARG A 39 -7.23 -9.12 2.02
C ARG A 39 -7.58 -8.58 0.63
N PRO A 40 -6.57 -8.28 -0.21
CA PRO A 40 -6.83 -7.94 -1.61
C PRO A 40 -7.64 -9.05 -2.29
N LEU A 41 -8.80 -8.68 -2.87
CA LEU A 41 -9.75 -9.60 -3.51
C LEU A 41 -9.13 -10.42 -4.65
N SER A 42 -8.11 -9.84 -5.26
CA SER A 42 -7.38 -10.47 -6.35
C SER A 42 -5.90 -10.56 -6.02
N PRO A 43 -5.24 -11.68 -6.38
CA PRO A 43 -3.79 -11.76 -6.32
C PRO A 43 -3.19 -10.69 -7.26
N PRO A 44 -1.97 -10.18 -6.96
CA PRO A 44 -1.33 -9.13 -7.76
C PRO A 44 -1.05 -9.50 -9.23
N SER A 45 -1.23 -10.77 -9.61
CA SER A 45 -1.13 -11.32 -10.96
C SER A 45 -2.46 -11.32 -11.75
N SER A 46 -3.58 -11.07 -11.08
CA SER A 46 -4.90 -10.98 -11.71
C SER A 46 -4.99 -9.73 -12.60
N LYS A 47 -5.87 -9.78 -13.61
CA LYS A 47 -6.26 -8.60 -14.40
C LYS A 47 -7.01 -7.56 -13.56
N SER A 48 -7.43 -7.93 -12.35
CA SER A 48 -8.12 -7.03 -11.44
C SER A 48 -7.31 -5.78 -11.12
N THR A 49 -7.97 -4.64 -11.28
CA THR A 49 -7.48 -3.32 -10.93
C THR A 49 -8.02 -2.82 -9.59
N THR A 50 -8.76 -3.64 -8.85
CA THR A 50 -9.54 -3.22 -7.68
C THR A 50 -8.65 -2.66 -6.58
N GLU A 51 -7.58 -3.35 -6.20
CA GLU A 51 -6.66 -2.84 -5.17
C GLU A 51 -5.98 -1.53 -5.61
N ARG A 52 -5.68 -1.38 -6.91
CA ARG A 52 -5.15 -0.11 -7.45
C ARG A 52 -6.17 1.02 -7.33
N GLN A 53 -7.43 0.75 -7.65
CA GLN A 53 -8.52 1.72 -7.57
C GLN A 53 -8.78 2.13 -6.12
N VAL A 54 -8.82 1.17 -5.19
CA VAL A 54 -8.95 1.41 -3.75
C VAL A 54 -7.85 2.34 -3.24
N VAL A 55 -6.58 1.99 -3.52
CA VAL A 55 -5.42 2.80 -3.12
C VAL A 55 -5.49 4.20 -3.72
N HIS A 56 -5.76 4.31 -5.02
CA HIS A 56 -5.81 5.59 -5.71
C HIS A 56 -6.95 6.47 -5.19
N ALA A 57 -8.15 5.92 -4.99
CA ALA A 57 -9.29 6.63 -4.44
C ALA A 57 -9.01 7.12 -3.01
N LEU A 58 -8.38 6.30 -2.18
CA LEU A 58 -8.03 6.66 -0.82
C LEU A 58 -6.98 7.78 -0.77
N LEU A 59 -5.91 7.68 -1.57
CA LEU A 59 -4.90 8.74 -1.67
C LEU A 59 -5.49 10.06 -2.17
N ALA A 60 -6.29 10.02 -3.24
CA ALA A 60 -6.95 11.21 -3.78
C ALA A 60 -7.89 11.85 -2.75
N THR A 61 -8.63 11.04 -1.99
CA THR A 61 -9.52 11.55 -0.93
C THR A 61 -8.71 12.21 0.20
N LEU A 62 -7.61 11.58 0.64
CA LEU A 62 -6.73 12.14 1.67
C LEU A 62 -6.11 13.46 1.22
N GLU A 63 -5.64 13.54 -0.02
CA GLU A 63 -5.10 14.77 -0.61
C GLU A 63 -6.15 15.86 -0.72
N GLN A 64 -7.37 15.53 -1.15
CA GLN A 64 -8.47 16.49 -1.22
C GLN A 64 -8.83 17.02 0.17
N VAL A 65 -8.88 16.16 1.20
CA VAL A 65 -9.18 16.58 2.57
C VAL A 65 -8.04 17.42 3.15
N LEU A 66 -6.78 17.06 2.92
CA LEU A 66 -5.63 17.86 3.32
C LEU A 66 -5.63 19.24 2.65
N GLY A 67 -6.01 19.31 1.37
CA GLY A 67 -6.12 20.56 0.62
C GLY A 67 -7.25 21.50 1.06
N ARG A 68 -8.14 21.06 1.97
CA ARG A 68 -9.18 21.92 2.58
C ARG A 68 -8.69 22.71 3.80
N TYR A 69 -7.50 22.40 4.32
CA TYR A 69 -6.94 23.15 5.44
C TYR A 69 -6.22 24.40 4.94
N ASP A 70 -6.50 25.54 5.56
CA ASP A 70 -5.85 26.82 5.23
C ASP A 70 -4.38 26.89 5.66
N TYR A 71 -3.97 26.01 6.59
CA TYR A 71 -2.63 25.99 7.17
C TYR A 71 -1.99 24.62 7.04
N SER A 72 -0.68 24.57 6.84
CA SER A 72 0.15 23.36 6.91
C SER A 72 0.40 22.90 8.36
N VAL A 73 0.94 21.70 8.54
CA VAL A 73 1.29 21.19 9.89
C VAL A 73 2.38 22.06 10.51
N GLU A 74 3.34 22.49 9.70
CA GLU A 74 4.47 23.33 10.07
C GLU A 74 4.01 24.73 10.47
N GLU A 75 3.04 25.30 9.75
CA GLU A 75 2.44 26.60 10.10
C GLU A 75 1.68 26.53 11.43
N ASP A 76 0.88 25.48 11.66
CA ASP A 76 0.21 25.28 12.95
C ASP A 76 1.20 25.11 14.10
N GLU A 77 2.34 24.45 13.85
CA GLU A 77 3.41 24.34 14.83
C GLU A 77 4.06 25.69 15.15
N GLN A 78 4.32 26.51 14.13
CA GLN A 78 4.85 27.86 14.31
C GLN A 78 3.89 28.75 15.11
N ILE A 79 2.58 28.67 14.83
CA ILE A 79 1.54 29.40 15.58
C ILE A 79 1.60 29.03 17.07
N LEU A 80 1.64 27.74 17.39
CA LEU A 80 1.71 27.25 18.77
C LEU A 80 3.01 27.69 19.46
N LEU A 81 4.16 27.60 18.78
CA LEU A 81 5.46 28.03 19.33
C LEU A 81 5.49 29.54 19.59
N ALA A 82 4.97 30.35 18.67
CA ALA A 82 4.90 31.79 18.83
C ALA A 82 4.01 32.19 20.02
N GLY A 83 2.82 31.60 20.13
CA GLY A 83 1.91 31.91 21.24
C GLY A 83 2.42 31.47 22.61
N ARG A 84 3.18 30.37 22.68
CA ARG A 84 3.87 29.96 23.93
C ARG A 84 4.98 30.93 24.32
N ARG A 85 5.80 31.38 23.36
CA ARG A 85 6.89 32.34 23.62
C ARG A 85 6.38 33.69 24.07
N GLN A 86 5.23 34.13 23.56
CA GLN A 86 4.65 35.45 23.85
C GLN A 86 3.55 35.42 24.90
N GLN A 87 3.21 34.24 25.47
CA GLN A 87 2.05 34.02 26.35
C GLN A 87 0.75 34.66 25.81
N SER A 88 0.58 34.63 24.49
CA SER A 88 -0.42 35.45 23.81
C SER A 88 -1.61 34.66 23.26
N LEU A 89 -1.53 33.33 23.22
CA LEU A 89 -2.63 32.49 22.73
C LEU A 89 -3.65 32.21 23.84
N PRO A 90 -4.93 32.57 23.66
CA PRO A 90 -5.98 32.12 24.55
C PRO A 90 -6.07 30.59 24.58
N PRO A 91 -6.37 29.95 25.72
CA PRO A 91 -6.39 28.48 25.84
C PRO A 91 -7.29 27.79 24.81
N ARG A 92 -8.43 28.39 24.47
CA ARG A 92 -9.34 27.87 23.44
C ARG A 92 -8.72 27.88 22.05
N THR A 93 -7.96 28.91 21.73
CA THR A 93 -7.26 29.03 20.45
C THR A 93 -6.10 28.02 20.38
N GLU A 94 -5.33 27.88 21.46
CA GLU A 94 -4.27 26.86 21.52
C GLU A 94 -4.85 25.45 21.30
N LEU A 95 -5.98 25.13 21.95
CA LEU A 95 -6.67 23.85 21.79
C LEU A 95 -7.13 23.63 20.34
N ALA A 96 -7.73 24.64 19.71
CA ALA A 96 -8.22 24.55 18.34
C ALA A 96 -7.08 24.31 17.33
N VAL A 97 -5.97 25.05 17.47
CA VAL A 97 -4.79 24.88 16.61
C VAL A 97 -4.14 23.51 16.85
N THR A 98 -4.05 23.07 18.11
CA THR A 98 -3.53 21.75 18.46
C THR A 98 -4.36 20.64 17.84
N TYR A 99 -5.69 20.71 17.97
CA TYR A 99 -6.61 19.74 17.37
C TYR A 99 -6.46 19.69 15.85
N ARG A 100 -6.46 20.86 15.18
CA ARG A 100 -6.26 20.95 13.74
C ARG A 100 -4.94 20.34 13.28
N LYS A 101 -3.84 20.61 14.01
CA LYS A 101 -2.52 20.02 13.75
C LYS A 101 -2.58 18.49 13.83
N LEU A 102 -3.17 17.95 14.89
CA LEU A 102 -3.29 16.50 15.10
C LEU A 102 -4.11 15.84 13.99
N CYS A 103 -5.23 16.41 13.59
CA CYS A 103 -6.03 15.88 12.49
C CYS A 103 -5.22 15.78 11.19
N LYS A 104 -4.46 16.82 10.82
CA LYS A 104 -3.59 16.79 9.65
C LYS A 104 -2.48 15.76 9.76
N GLN A 105 -1.87 15.61 10.94
CA GLN A 105 -0.83 14.60 11.17
C GLN A 105 -1.36 13.17 10.97
N VAL A 106 -2.57 12.88 11.45
CA VAL A 106 -3.22 11.58 11.22
C VAL A 106 -3.41 11.35 9.72
N LEU A 107 -3.96 12.33 8.99
CA LEU A 107 -4.18 12.22 7.54
C LEU A 107 -2.88 11.98 6.76
N LEU A 108 -1.81 12.70 7.10
CA LEU A 108 -0.49 12.52 6.48
C LEU A 108 0.08 11.14 6.75
N ARG A 109 0.03 10.67 8.01
CA ARG A 109 0.47 9.32 8.37
C ARG A 109 -0.32 8.25 7.64
N THR A 110 -1.64 8.41 7.53
CA THR A 110 -2.49 7.48 6.77
C THR A 110 -2.08 7.45 5.29
N ARG A 111 -1.84 8.61 4.67
CA ARG A 111 -1.38 8.71 3.28
C ARG A 111 -0.05 7.98 3.07
N ASP A 112 0.90 8.19 3.98
CA ASP A 112 2.22 7.57 3.89
C ASP A 112 2.12 6.04 4.06
N PHE A 113 1.30 5.58 5.00
CA PHE A 113 1.02 4.15 5.21
C PHE A 113 0.36 3.50 3.98
N VAL A 114 -0.64 4.15 3.36
CA VAL A 114 -1.28 3.65 2.13
C VAL A 114 -0.27 3.56 0.99
N SER A 115 0.58 4.57 0.86
CA SER A 115 1.63 4.62 -0.16
C SER A 115 2.66 3.51 0.03
N GLU A 116 3.04 3.23 1.27
CA GLU A 116 3.95 2.14 1.61
C GLU A 116 3.32 0.77 1.40
N HIS A 117 2.08 0.57 1.87
CA HIS A 117 1.30 -0.64 1.64
C HIS A 117 1.25 -0.99 0.15
N TRP A 118 0.97 0.00 -0.70
CA TRP A 118 0.95 -0.20 -2.15
C TRP A 118 2.31 -0.56 -2.73
N LYS A 119 3.40 0.10 -2.29
CA LYS A 119 4.77 -0.26 -2.70
C LYS A 119 5.10 -1.71 -2.32
N ASN A 120 4.72 -2.14 -1.12
CA ASN A 120 4.95 -3.51 -0.65
C ASN A 120 4.13 -4.54 -1.44
N PHE A 121 2.88 -4.22 -1.75
CA PHE A 121 2.04 -5.03 -2.64
C PHE A 121 2.62 -5.13 -4.06
N GLN A 122 3.21 -4.07 -4.58
CA GLN A 122 3.89 -4.10 -5.88
C GLN A 122 5.20 -4.92 -5.85
N ARG A 123 5.99 -4.83 -4.77
CA ARG A 123 7.23 -5.60 -4.62
C ARG A 123 6.97 -7.10 -4.57
N SER A 124 5.89 -7.53 -3.91
CA SER A 124 5.51 -8.95 -3.86
C SER A 124 5.08 -9.50 -5.23
N ARG A 125 4.67 -8.63 -6.17
CA ARG A 125 4.46 -8.97 -7.59
C ARG A 125 5.77 -9.28 -8.33
N GLY A 126 6.86 -8.59 -7.99
CA GLY A 126 8.17 -8.75 -8.65
C GLY A 126 9.01 -9.92 -8.13
N GLN A 127 8.84 -10.33 -6.87
CA GLN A 127 9.64 -11.43 -6.29
C GLN A 127 9.19 -12.83 -6.71
N LYS A 128 7.90 -13.05 -7.01
CA LYS A 128 7.40 -14.38 -7.44
C LYS A 128 7.83 -14.78 -8.86
N SER A 129 8.47 -13.91 -9.64
CA SER A 129 8.99 -14.24 -10.98
C SER A 129 10.46 -14.66 -11.01
N LEU A 130 11.16 -14.71 -9.87
CA LEU A 130 12.53 -15.20 -9.77
C LEU A 130 12.64 -16.29 -8.69
N GLY A 131 12.48 -17.55 -9.10
CA GLY A 131 12.99 -18.70 -8.35
C GLY A 131 11.96 -19.50 -7.57
N GLN A 132 11.20 -20.36 -8.26
CA GLN A 132 11.04 -21.72 -7.76
C GLN A 132 11.93 -22.63 -8.64
N PRO A 133 13.06 -23.14 -8.15
CA PRO A 133 13.61 -24.36 -8.72
C PRO A 133 12.61 -25.47 -8.40
N THR A 134 11.86 -25.92 -9.41
CA THR A 134 11.06 -27.14 -9.30
C THR A 134 12.02 -28.29 -8.95
N ALA A 135 11.75 -28.97 -7.85
CA ALA A 135 12.51 -30.12 -7.36
C ALA A 135 12.37 -31.38 -8.25
N ASP A 136 12.15 -31.19 -9.56
CA ASP A 136 12.02 -32.27 -10.55
C ASP A 136 13.29 -32.45 -11.40
N ASP A 137 14.27 -31.55 -11.32
CA ASP A 137 15.57 -31.68 -12.02
C ASP A 137 16.58 -32.60 -11.29
N ALA A 138 16.12 -33.45 -10.36
CA ALA A 138 16.97 -34.44 -9.68
C ALA A 138 16.86 -35.87 -10.24
N ALA A 139 16.12 -36.08 -11.34
CA ALA A 139 15.87 -37.43 -11.87
C ALA A 139 15.97 -37.54 -13.40
N ALA A 140 17.11 -37.18 -13.99
CA ALA A 140 17.43 -37.62 -15.35
C ALA A 140 18.95 -37.77 -15.55
N GLY A 141 19.48 -38.92 -15.11
CA GLY A 141 20.76 -39.40 -15.60
C GLY A 141 20.64 -39.75 -17.09
N THR A 142 21.43 -39.11 -17.96
CA THR A 142 21.78 -39.72 -19.26
C THR A 142 23.11 -39.20 -19.81
N ALA A 143 24.10 -40.09 -19.77
CA ALA A 143 25.38 -40.21 -20.49
C ALA A 143 25.91 -39.07 -21.41
N PRO A 144 27.22 -38.72 -21.31
CA PRO A 144 27.86 -37.80 -22.25
C PRO A 144 28.15 -38.46 -23.61
N LYS A 145 27.57 -37.90 -24.68
CA LYS A 145 27.85 -38.29 -26.08
C LYS A 145 29.27 -37.87 -26.52
N ARG A 146 30.14 -38.86 -26.72
CA ARG A 146 31.42 -38.75 -27.46
C ARG A 146 31.21 -38.14 -28.85
N LYS A 147 31.76 -36.95 -29.10
CA LYS A 147 31.91 -36.40 -30.46
C LYS A 147 33.05 -37.13 -31.19
N ARG A 148 32.70 -37.98 -32.16
CA ARG A 148 33.64 -38.60 -33.11
C ARG A 148 34.17 -37.54 -34.08
N ARG A 149 35.47 -37.25 -34.00
CA ARG A 149 36.26 -36.65 -35.08
C ARG A 149 36.28 -37.63 -36.26
N LYS A 150 35.82 -37.21 -37.43
CA LYS A 150 36.21 -37.82 -38.71
C LYS A 150 36.78 -36.75 -39.63
N THR A 151 38.04 -36.97 -39.96
CA THR A 151 38.85 -36.35 -41.00
C THR A 151 38.17 -36.46 -42.36
N LYS A 152 38.27 -35.41 -43.18
CA LYS A 152 38.16 -35.54 -44.64
C LYS A 152 39.15 -34.61 -45.33
N ARG A 153 40.08 -35.26 -46.02
CA ARG A 153 41.16 -34.78 -46.88
C ARG A 153 40.59 -34.52 -48.29
N LYS A 154 41.07 -33.48 -48.98
CA LYS A 154 41.24 -33.27 -50.45
C LYS A 154 41.34 -31.76 -50.69
N LYS A 155 42.27 -31.21 -51.46
CA LYS A 155 43.00 -31.70 -52.63
C LYS A 155 44.51 -31.54 -52.44
#